data_AF-A0A7Y5H477-F1
#
_entry.id   AF-A0A7Y5H477-F1
#
_cell.length_a   1.000
_cell.length_b   1.000
_cell.length_c   1.000
_cell.angle_alpha   90.00
_cell.angle_beta   90.00
_cell.angle_gamma   90.00
#
_symmetry.space_group_name_H-M   'P 1'
#
loop_
_entity.id
_entity.type
_entity.pdbx_description
1 polymer ?
#
loop_
_entity_poly.entity_id
_entity_poly.type
_entity_poly.pdbx_seq_one_letter_code
_entity_poly.pdbx_strand_id
1 'polypeptide(L)'
;MNHTIVRFLLLVLLLNVVRYIAAFPMEMMLVFPGLFGAMESAPGVFNVSFTTGDWITSYVYNFILWTVSVFIFHRMAPVVGGKWIIKSVKIFFLPWLLFVSVSAIYMNHYAHTKMFYVYTMLDSVITFGIVAVANGLLYPRIMGKSSSVG
;
A
#
# COMPACT_ATOMS: atom_id res chain seq x y z
N MET A 1 10.15 7.73 25.96
CA MET A 1 9.54 7.74 24.61
C MET A 1 8.49 6.62 24.57
N ASN A 2 7.26 6.93 24.15
CA ASN A 2 6.12 6.01 24.31
C ASN A 2 6.35 4.71 23.49
N HIS A 3 6.51 3.56 24.15
CA HIS A 3 6.87 2.29 23.51
C HIS A 3 5.89 1.89 22.39
N THR A 4 4.64 2.34 22.47
CA THR A 4 3.60 2.15 21.45
C THR A 4 3.94 2.84 20.13
N ILE A 5 4.46 4.07 20.17
CA ILE A 5 4.82 4.83 18.96
C ILE A 5 5.98 4.13 18.24
N VAL A 6 6.99 3.69 18.99
CA VAL A 6 8.15 2.98 18.41
C VAL A 6 7.71 1.67 17.76
N ARG A 7 6.87 0.88 18.44
CA ARG A 7 6.32 -0.38 17.89
C ARG A 7 5.47 -0.14 16.64
N PHE A 8 4.69 0.94 16.64
CA PHE A 8 3.88 1.34 15.49
C PHE A 8 4.76 1.71 14.29
N LEU A 9 5.77 2.57 14.48
CA LEU A 9 6.71 2.95 13.43
C LEU A 9 7.51 1.74 12.91
N LEU A 10 7.96 0.85 13.81
CA LEU A 10 8.62 -0.39 13.44
C LEU A 10 7.71 -1.27 12.58
N LEU A 11 6.44 -1.43 12.96
CA LEU A 11 5.48 -2.17 12.15
C LEU A 11 5.35 -1.57 10.75
N VAL A 12 5.20 -0.26 10.62
CA VAL A 12 5.11 0.42 9.31
C VAL A 12 6.37 0.20 8.47
N LEU A 13 7.56 0.29 9.07
CA LEU A 13 8.82 0.02 8.39
C LEU A 13 8.89 -1.43 7.89
N LEU A 14 8.52 -2.40 8.73
CA LEU A 14 8.50 -3.81 8.34
C LEU A 14 7.50 -4.08 7.22
N LEU A 15 6.34 -3.41 7.21
CA LEU A 15 5.36 -3.54 6.13
C LEU A 15 5.88 -2.96 4.80
N ASN A 16 6.63 -1.86 4.85
CA ASN A 16 7.33 -1.34 3.66
C ASN A 16 8.35 -2.37 3.14
N VAL A 17 9.15 -2.97 4.04
CA VAL A 17 10.10 -4.03 3.66
C VAL A 17 9.39 -5.23 3.02
N VAL A 18 8.29 -5.70 3.63
CA VAL A 18 7.49 -6.80 3.06
C VAL A 18 6.95 -6.46 1.68
N ARG A 19 6.48 -5.22 1.46
CA ARG A 19 6.04 -4.76 0.14
C ARG A 19 7.19 -4.87 -0.89
N TYR A 20 8.37 -4.37 -0.57
CA TYR A 20 9.51 -4.45 -1.50
C TYR A 20 10.06 -5.86 -1.70
N ILE A 21 9.94 -6.78 -0.74
CA ILE A 21 10.46 -8.15 -0.89
C ILE A 21 9.43 -9.08 -1.53
N ALA A 22 8.16 -8.95 -1.16
CA ALA A 22 7.11 -9.89 -1.58
C ALA A 22 6.24 -9.36 -2.74
N ALA A 23 5.90 -8.06 -2.76
CA ALA A 23 5.09 -7.50 -3.84
C ALA A 23 5.94 -7.21 -5.08
N PHE A 24 7.14 -6.64 -4.91
CA PHE A 24 8.01 -6.22 -6.02
C PHE A 24 8.31 -7.33 -7.06
N PRO A 25 8.60 -8.59 -6.69
CA PRO A 25 8.79 -9.65 -7.68
C PRO A 25 7.51 -9.93 -8.49
N MET A 26 6.35 -9.85 -7.85
CA MET A 26 5.05 -10.02 -8.54
C MET A 26 4.74 -8.81 -9.43
N GLU A 27 5.03 -7.60 -8.95
CA GLU A 27 4.92 -6.36 -9.73
C GLU A 27 5.81 -6.43 -10.99
N MET A 28 7.06 -6.85 -10.86
CA MET A 28 8.01 -7.05 -11.97
C MET A 28 7.48 -8.00 -13.05
N MET A 29 6.76 -9.06 -12.65
CA MET A 29 6.23 -10.06 -13.59
C MET A 29 4.89 -9.67 -14.20
N LEU A 30 3.98 -9.08 -13.40
CA LEU A 30 2.56 -8.93 -13.76
C LEU A 30 2.14 -7.48 -14.07
N VAL A 31 2.88 -6.50 -13.56
CA VAL A 31 2.49 -5.08 -13.61
C VAL A 31 3.46 -4.29 -14.47
N PHE A 32 4.75 -4.32 -14.13
CA PHE A 32 5.75 -3.42 -14.69
C PHE A 32 5.87 -3.47 -16.22
N PRO A 33 5.88 -4.65 -16.89
CA PRO A 33 5.98 -4.69 -18.35
C PRO A 33 4.85 -3.90 -19.02
N GLY A 34 3.63 -4.06 -18.51
CA GLY A 34 2.46 -3.36 -19.03
C GLY A 34 2.38 -1.89 -18.62
N LEU A 35 2.75 -1.57 -17.38
CA LEU A 35 2.77 -0.21 -16.86
C LEU A 35 3.80 0.66 -17.60
N PHE A 36 5.05 0.19 -17.72
CA PHE A 36 6.09 0.90 -18.44
C PHE A 36 5.79 0.99 -19.93
N GLY A 37 5.28 -0.08 -20.56
CA GLY A 37 4.83 -0.01 -21.95
C GLY A 37 3.73 1.04 -22.18
N ALA A 38 2.78 1.17 -21.25
CA ALA A 38 1.76 2.21 -21.31
C ALA A 38 2.35 3.62 -21.13
N MET A 39 3.36 3.79 -20.27
CA MET A 39 4.06 5.07 -20.09
C MET A 39 4.88 5.46 -21.31
N GLU A 40 5.65 4.53 -21.88
CA GLU A 40 6.46 4.72 -23.09
C GLU A 40 5.61 5.08 -24.30
N SER A 41 4.37 4.58 -24.38
CA SER A 41 3.43 4.94 -25.44
C SER A 41 2.92 6.38 -25.37
N ALA A 42 3.14 7.09 -24.27
CA ALA A 42 2.68 8.46 -24.03
C ALA A 42 3.78 9.34 -23.39
N PRO A 43 4.90 9.59 -24.11
CA PRO A 43 6.08 10.28 -23.56
C PRO A 43 5.84 11.78 -23.29
N GLY A 44 4.80 12.38 -23.90
CA GLY A 44 4.39 13.75 -23.63
C GLY A 44 3.66 13.92 -22.28
N VAL A 45 3.33 12.82 -21.61
CA VAL A 45 2.58 12.78 -20.35
C VAL A 45 3.43 12.21 -19.22
N PHE A 46 4.18 11.14 -19.50
CA PHE A 46 4.96 10.44 -18.50
C PHE A 46 6.45 10.72 -18.66
N ASN A 47 7.10 11.12 -17.57
CA ASN A 47 8.55 11.12 -17.51
C ASN A 47 9.03 9.68 -17.28
N VAL A 48 9.78 9.14 -18.24
CA VAL A 48 10.39 7.80 -18.16
C VAL A 48 11.77 7.81 -17.50
N SER A 49 12.35 9.00 -17.27
CA SER A 49 13.65 9.18 -16.63
C SER A 49 13.47 9.54 -15.16
N PHE A 50 13.49 8.52 -14.29
CA PHE A 50 13.39 8.71 -12.85
C PHE A 50 14.67 9.32 -12.25
N THR A 51 14.51 10.44 -11.55
CA THR A 51 15.56 11.08 -10.77
C THR A 51 15.63 10.52 -9.35
N THR A 52 16.72 10.77 -8.62
CA THR A 52 16.81 10.46 -7.19
C THR A 52 15.68 11.11 -6.37
N GLY A 53 15.24 12.32 -6.77
CA GLY A 53 14.12 13.01 -6.12
C GLY A 53 12.80 12.25 -6.26
N ASP A 54 12.56 11.62 -7.40
CA ASP A 54 11.37 10.81 -7.65
C ASP A 54 11.35 9.55 -6.78
N TRP A 55 12.51 8.91 -6.59
CA TRP A 55 12.66 7.77 -5.68
C TRP A 55 12.39 8.13 -4.23
N ILE A 56 12.93 9.26 -3.76
CA ILE A 56 12.68 9.75 -2.40
C ILE A 56 11.19 10.07 -2.22
N THR A 57 10.58 10.77 -3.17
CA THR A 57 9.16 11.14 -3.14
C THR A 57 8.28 9.89 -3.11
N SER A 58 8.59 8.89 -3.95
CA SER A 58 7.90 7.61 -3.98
C SER A 58 8.00 6.88 -2.63
N TYR A 59 9.20 6.83 -2.02
CA TYR A 59 9.39 6.20 -0.72
C TYR A 59 8.61 6.91 0.39
N VAL A 60 8.68 8.25 0.45
CA VAL A 60 7.95 9.05 1.44
C VAL A 60 6.44 8.89 1.27
N TYR A 61 5.94 8.93 0.04
CA TYR A 61 4.53 8.69 -0.26
C TYR A 61 4.07 7.32 0.25
N ASN A 62 4.82 6.25 -0.04
CA ASN A 62 4.51 4.91 0.44
C ASN A 62 4.55 4.84 1.98
N PHE A 63 5.57 5.43 2.61
CA PHE A 63 5.66 5.47 4.06
C PHE A 63 4.42 6.12 4.70
N ILE A 64 3.97 7.26 4.16
CA ILE A 64 2.77 7.96 4.62
C ILE A 64 1.52 7.09 4.39
N LEU A 65 1.35 6.53 3.19
CA LEU A 65 0.21 5.66 2.85
C LEU A 65 0.07 4.49 3.83
N TRP A 66 1.16 3.80 4.12
CA TRP A 66 1.17 2.67 5.05
C TRP A 66 0.99 3.12 6.49
N THR A 67 1.59 4.25 6.89
CA THR A 67 1.36 4.85 8.22
C THR A 67 -0.13 5.12 8.44
N VAL A 68 -0.81 5.75 7.47
CA VAL A 68 -2.24 6.05 7.55
C VAL A 68 -3.07 4.76 7.56
N SER A 69 -2.75 3.80 6.69
CA SER A 69 -3.48 2.52 6.63
C SER A 69 -3.38 1.73 7.94
N VAL A 70 -2.18 1.64 8.53
CA VAL A 70 -1.95 0.99 9.82
C VAL A 70 -2.60 1.76 10.96
N PHE A 71 -2.64 3.10 10.88
CA PHE A 71 -3.35 3.93 11.86
C PHE A 71 -4.86 3.65 11.84
N ILE A 72 -5.48 3.63 10.66
CA ILE A 72 -6.89 3.25 10.49
C ILE A 72 -7.11 1.85 11.06
N PHE A 73 -6.23 0.89 10.74
CA PHE A 73 -6.29 -0.45 11.30
C PHE A 73 -6.23 -0.46 12.83
N HIS A 74 -5.28 0.26 13.42
CA HIS A 74 -5.13 0.35 14.88
C HIS A 74 -6.41 0.85 15.56
N ARG A 75 -7.12 1.80 14.94
CA ARG A 75 -8.37 2.36 15.47
C ARG A 75 -9.59 1.45 15.23
N MET A 76 -9.65 0.75 14.09
CA MET A 76 -10.82 -0.06 13.71
C MET A 76 -10.74 -1.51 14.18
N ALA A 77 -9.55 -2.06 14.42
CA ALA A 77 -9.38 -3.46 14.79
C ALA A 77 -10.21 -3.92 16.02
N PRO A 78 -10.47 -3.08 17.05
CA PRO A 78 -11.33 -3.47 18.18
C PRO A 78 -12.79 -3.73 17.80
N VAL A 79 -13.33 -3.01 16.81
CA VAL A 79 -14.76 -3.09 16.43
C VAL A 79 -15.01 -4.04 15.26
N VAL A 80 -13.98 -4.41 14.50
CA VAL A 80 -14.09 -5.38 13.41
C VAL A 80 -13.93 -6.81 13.93
N GLY A 81 -14.94 -7.66 13.71
CA GLY A 81 -14.89 -9.08 14.10
C GLY A 81 -14.01 -9.95 13.19
N GLY A 82 -13.45 -11.03 13.77
CA GLY A 82 -12.65 -12.05 13.06
C GLY A 82 -11.22 -12.19 13.57
N LYS A 83 -10.45 -13.11 12.95
CA LYS A 83 -9.00 -13.26 13.21
C LYS A 83 -8.23 -12.03 12.73
N TRP A 84 -7.05 -11.75 13.30
CA TRP A 84 -6.22 -10.57 12.97
C TRP A 84 -5.99 -10.36 11.46
N ILE A 85 -5.74 -11.44 10.71
CA ILE A 85 -5.62 -11.39 9.24
C ILE A 85 -6.92 -10.92 8.58
N ILE A 86 -8.05 -11.51 8.96
CA ILE A 86 -9.37 -11.15 8.41
C ILE A 86 -9.72 -9.70 8.74
N LYS A 87 -9.45 -9.25 9.98
CA LYS A 87 -9.62 -7.85 10.37
C LYS A 87 -8.79 -6.93 9.48
N SER A 88 -7.53 -7.30 9.25
CA SER A 88 -6.59 -6.51 8.46
C SER A 88 -7.05 -6.38 7.01
N VAL A 89 -7.41 -7.49 6.38
CA VAL A 89 -7.96 -7.50 5.01
C VAL A 89 -9.21 -6.61 4.90
N LYS A 90 -10.17 -6.75 5.83
CA LYS A 90 -11.40 -5.94 5.82
C LYS A 90 -11.11 -4.44 5.94
N ILE A 91 -10.15 -4.05 6.78
CA ILE A 91 -9.84 -2.63 7.01
C ILE A 91 -9.00 -2.05 5.86
N PHE A 92 -8.01 -2.79 5.36
CA PHE A 92 -7.17 -2.39 4.23
C PHE A 92 -7.93 -2.35 2.90
N PHE A 93 -9.06 -3.06 2.80
CA PHE A 93 -9.97 -2.96 1.67
C PHE A 93 -10.51 -1.53 1.47
N LEU A 94 -10.70 -0.75 2.55
CA LEU A 94 -11.22 0.63 2.46
C LEU A 94 -10.25 1.59 1.75
N PRO A 95 -8.97 1.75 2.18
CA PRO A 95 -8.02 2.59 1.45
C PRO A 95 -7.72 2.04 0.05
N TRP A 96 -7.74 0.71 -0.15
CA TRP A 96 -7.64 0.12 -1.49
C TRP A 96 -8.79 0.55 -2.40
N LEU A 97 -10.04 0.47 -1.93
CA LEU A 97 -11.21 0.88 -2.69
C LEU A 97 -11.17 2.37 -3.03
N LEU A 98 -10.73 3.21 -2.09
CA LEU A 98 -10.53 4.63 -2.33
C LEU A 98 -9.47 4.87 -3.42
N PHE A 99 -8.32 4.17 -3.34
CA PHE A 99 -7.27 4.26 -4.34
C PHE A 99 -7.78 3.88 -5.73
N VAL A 100 -8.44 2.73 -5.86
CA VAL A 100 -9.02 2.25 -7.12
C VAL A 100 -10.05 3.23 -7.66
N SER A 101 -10.88 3.81 -6.79
CA SER A 101 -11.89 4.82 -7.19
C SER A 101 -11.23 6.08 -7.75
N VAL A 102 -10.17 6.58 -7.09
CA VAL A 102 -9.41 7.73 -7.58
C VAL A 102 -8.72 7.41 -8.90
N SER A 103 -8.11 6.22 -9.04
CA SER A 103 -7.52 5.77 -10.30
C SER A 103 -8.55 5.70 -11.44
N ALA A 104 -9.77 5.21 -11.16
CA ALA A 104 -10.84 5.13 -12.15
C ALA A 104 -11.35 6.52 -12.57
N ILE A 105 -11.44 7.47 -11.63
CA ILE A 105 -11.77 8.87 -11.94
C ILE A 105 -10.71 9.46 -12.86
N TYR A 106 -9.42 9.31 -12.52
CA TYR A 106 -8.32 9.82 -13.32
C TYR A 106 -8.23 9.18 -14.70
N MET A 107 -8.52 7.88 -14.82
CA MET A 107 -8.63 7.18 -16.10
C MET A 107 -9.69 7.80 -17.04
N ASN A 108 -10.77 8.36 -16.47
CA ASN A 108 -11.83 8.99 -17.25
C ASN A 108 -11.59 10.49 -17.52
N HIS A 109 -10.82 11.17 -16.66
CA HIS A 109 -10.65 12.63 -16.73
C HIS A 109 -9.37 13.07 -17.46
N TYR A 110 -8.30 12.30 -17.40
CA TYR A 110 -7.03 12.66 -18.02
C TYR A 110 -6.83 11.96 -19.35
N ALA A 111 -6.12 12.63 -20.27
CA ALA A 111 -5.75 12.11 -21.59
C ALA A 111 -4.63 11.05 -21.54
N HIS A 112 -4.34 10.49 -20.37
CA HIS A 112 -3.31 9.47 -20.20
C HIS A 112 -3.80 8.12 -20.74
N THR A 113 -2.88 7.22 -21.08
CA THR A 113 -3.22 5.88 -21.56
C THR A 113 -4.04 5.12 -20.51
N LYS A 114 -5.26 4.67 -20.85
CA LYS A 114 -6.12 3.92 -19.90
C LYS A 114 -5.45 2.69 -19.31
N MET A 115 -4.59 2.02 -20.10
CA MET A 115 -3.81 0.87 -19.66
C MET A 115 -2.90 1.19 -18.47
N PHE A 116 -2.37 2.41 -18.37
CA PHE A 116 -1.60 2.84 -17.20
C PHE A 116 -2.41 2.64 -15.91
N TYR A 117 -3.64 3.16 -15.88
CA TYR A 117 -4.51 3.04 -14.71
C TYR A 117 -4.96 1.61 -14.44
N VAL A 118 -5.17 0.79 -15.48
CA VAL A 118 -5.48 -0.64 -15.31
C VAL A 118 -4.33 -1.36 -14.59
N TYR A 119 -3.09 -1.15 -15.03
CA TYR A 119 -1.93 -1.74 -14.37
C TYR A 119 -1.69 -1.13 -12.98
N THR A 120 -1.96 0.16 -12.75
CA THR A 120 -1.93 0.77 -11.42
C THR A 120 -2.98 0.16 -10.47
N MET A 121 -4.19 -0.13 -10.97
CA MET A 121 -5.21 -0.82 -10.19
C MET A 121 -4.79 -2.26 -9.88
N LEU A 122 -4.19 -2.97 -10.84
CA LEU A 122 -3.64 -4.32 -10.62
C LEU A 122 -2.52 -4.33 -9.58
N ASP A 123 -1.57 -3.39 -9.65
CA ASP A 123 -0.53 -3.19 -8.64
C ASP A 123 -1.16 -3.03 -7.26
N SER A 124 -2.17 -2.15 -7.14
CA SER A 124 -2.82 -1.92 -5.86
C SER A 124 -3.44 -3.19 -5.26
N VAL A 125 -3.98 -4.10 -6.08
CA VAL A 125 -4.53 -5.38 -5.58
C VAL A 125 -3.43 -6.24 -4.97
N ILE A 126 -2.30 -6.37 -5.67
CA ILE A 126 -1.14 -7.15 -5.19
C ILE A 126 -0.61 -6.52 -3.92
N THR A 127 -0.34 -5.23 -3.96
CA THR A 127 0.35 -4.48 -2.92
C THR A 127 -0.50 -4.34 -1.66
N PHE A 128 -1.77 -3.92 -1.75
CA PHE A 128 -2.67 -3.89 -0.59
C PHE A 128 -2.96 -5.29 -0.06
N GLY A 129 -3.11 -6.30 -0.92
CA GLY A 129 -3.36 -7.68 -0.51
C GLY A 129 -2.23 -8.24 0.35
N ILE A 130 -0.99 -8.13 -0.13
CA ILE A 130 0.20 -8.60 0.58
C ILE A 130 0.40 -7.84 1.89
N VAL A 131 0.32 -6.51 1.86
CA VAL A 131 0.52 -5.69 3.06
C VAL A 131 -0.59 -5.93 4.09
N ALA A 132 -1.84 -6.12 3.66
CA ALA A 132 -2.94 -6.44 4.57
C ALA A 132 -2.71 -7.78 5.28
N VAL A 133 -2.29 -8.82 4.56
CA VAL A 133 -1.96 -10.12 5.16
C VAL A 133 -0.78 -10.00 6.12
N ALA A 134 0.28 -9.32 5.70
CA ALA A 134 1.46 -9.08 6.51
C ALA A 134 1.14 -8.31 7.81
N ASN A 135 0.31 -7.26 7.73
CA ASN A 135 -0.13 -6.52 8.90
C ASN A 135 -0.93 -7.42 9.85
N GLY A 136 -1.85 -8.24 9.33
CA GLY A 136 -2.62 -9.18 10.15
C GLY A 136 -1.75 -10.22 10.89
N LEU A 137 -0.58 -10.56 10.33
CA LEU A 137 0.40 -11.44 10.96
C LEU A 137 1.30 -10.69 11.96
N LEU A 138 1.84 -9.55 11.58
CA LEU A 138 2.85 -8.82 12.35
C LEU A 138 2.25 -8.01 13.50
N TYR A 139 1.09 -7.39 13.28
CA TYR A 139 0.45 -6.50 14.25
C TYR A 139 0.26 -7.13 15.63
N PRO A 140 -0.37 -8.31 15.81
CA PRO A 140 -0.54 -8.89 17.15
C PRO A 140 0.79 -9.23 17.83
N ARG A 141 1.84 -9.54 17.06
CA ARG A 141 3.17 -9.87 17.60
C ARG A 141 3.92 -8.63 18.09
N ILE A 142 3.74 -7.51 17.39
CA ILE A 142 4.45 -6.25 17.66
C ILE A 142 3.67 -5.38 18.65
N MET A 143 2.33 -5.31 18.52
CA MET A 143 1.46 -4.43 19.30
C MET A 143 0.74 -5.13 20.46
N GLY A 144 0.59 -6.47 20.43
CA GLY A 144 -0.29 -7.23 21.33
C GLY A 144 0.11 -7.30 22.80
N LYS A 145 1.27 -6.75 23.20
CA LYS A 145 1.67 -6.65 24.62
C LYS A 145 1.30 -5.32 25.29
N SER A 146 0.62 -4.40 24.60
CA SER A 146 0.26 -3.09 25.15
C SER A 146 -1.22 -2.93 25.54
N SER A 147 -2.05 -3.96 25.33
CA SER A 147 -3.50 -3.88 25.53
C SER A 147 -4.02 -4.75 26.68
N SER A 148 -3.28 -4.81 27.80
CA SER A 148 -3.73 -5.42 29.07
C SER A 148 -4.04 -4.38 30.15
N VAL A 149 -4.47 -3.19 29.75
CA VAL A 149 -5.10 -2.20 30.64
C VAL A 149 -6.45 -1.86 30.03
N GLY A 150 -7.42 -2.68 30.38
CA GLY A 150 -8.84 -2.53 30.13
C GLY A 150 -9.55 -3.31 31.22
#